data_AF-A0A532EMV4-F1
#
_entry.id   AF-A0A532EMV4-F1
#
_cell.length_a   1.000
_cell.length_b   1.000
_cell.length_c   1.000
_cell.angle_alpha   90.00
_cell.angle_beta   90.00
_cell.angle_gamma   90.00
#
_symmetry.space_group_name_H-M   'P 1'
#
loop_
_entity.id
_entity.type
_entity.pdbx_description
1 polymer ?
#
loop_
_entity_poly.entity_id
_entity_poly.type
_entity_poly.pdbx_seq_one_letter_code
_entity_poly.pdbx_strand_id
1 'polypeptide(L)'
;MPFNHLRRSSHRIERSPHRRLDNWTPVACNPTMIMSGSTTIELFASGLYYVPFARIIANPVTGSPHLSTMTRQTGSHFSASHTMRTLVLIGTGGYIGSILRYLLSSYVQQLSKGLQFPFGTLAVNVVGCVLIGCLAELADQRSLISDETRGFLIVGILGGFTTFSAFGNETMNLLRSGEPWLAFGNILGHITLV
;
A
#
# COMPACT_ATOMS: atom_id res chain seq x y z
N MET A 1 -61.48 36.26 35.72
CA MET A 1 -60.11 36.66 36.13
C MET A 1 -59.67 35.72 37.25
N PRO A 2 -58.41 35.27 37.38
CA PRO A 2 -57.15 35.59 36.64
C PRO A 2 -56.73 34.43 35.70
N PHE A 3 -56.05 34.59 34.55
CA PHE A 3 -54.66 34.99 34.26
C PHE A 3 -53.57 34.21 35.02
N ASN A 4 -52.99 33.19 34.36
CA ASN A 4 -51.55 32.95 34.44
C ASN A 4 -51.01 32.24 33.18
N HIS A 5 -49.99 32.86 32.60
CA HIS A 5 -49.31 32.49 31.38
C HIS A 5 -48.38 31.29 31.59
N LEU A 6 -48.57 30.21 30.83
CA LEU A 6 -47.52 29.22 30.59
C LEU A 6 -46.99 29.38 29.16
N ARG A 7 -45.86 30.09 29.09
CA ARG A 7 -45.05 30.32 27.89
C ARG A 7 -44.38 28.99 27.50
N ARG A 8 -44.97 28.24 26.55
CA ARG A 8 -44.29 27.11 25.88
C ARG A 8 -43.31 27.66 24.84
N SER A 9 -42.04 27.74 25.22
CA SER A 9 -40.90 27.84 24.30
C SER A 9 -40.45 26.43 23.93
N SER A 10 -40.72 26.01 22.69
CA SER A 10 -40.11 24.79 22.15
C SER A 10 -39.95 24.93 20.64
N HIS A 11 -38.72 25.31 20.29
CA HIS A 11 -37.99 25.13 19.03
C HIS A 11 -38.79 24.91 17.75
N ARG A 12 -38.85 25.98 16.95
CA ARG A 12 -39.06 25.96 15.51
C ARG A 12 -37.94 25.13 14.86
N ILE A 13 -38.28 23.99 14.27
CA ILE A 13 -37.40 23.19 13.42
C ILE A 13 -37.13 24.02 12.16
N GLU A 14 -35.93 24.59 12.09
CA GLU A 14 -35.45 25.34 10.94
C GLU A 14 -35.03 24.32 9.86
N ARG A 15 -35.89 24.14 8.85
CA ARG A 15 -35.56 23.32 7.67
C ARG A 15 -34.48 24.06 6.89
N SER A 16 -33.24 23.57 6.94
CA SER A 16 -32.14 24.03 6.12
C SER A 16 -32.44 23.80 4.62
N PRO A 17 -32.17 24.78 3.76
CA PRO A 17 -32.56 24.72 2.36
C PRO A 17 -31.69 23.72 1.60
N HIS A 18 -32.32 22.99 0.69
CA HIS A 18 -31.71 22.15 -0.33
C HIS A 18 -30.52 22.85 -1.00
N ARG A 19 -29.30 22.44 -0.64
CA ARG A 19 -28.08 22.82 -1.38
C ARG A 19 -27.90 21.80 -2.49
N ARG A 20 -28.45 22.11 -3.67
CA ARG A 20 -28.20 21.39 -4.90
C ARG A 20 -26.89 21.89 -5.52
N LEU A 21 -26.15 20.93 -6.09
CA LEU A 21 -25.27 21.07 -7.24
C LEU A 21 -23.81 21.56 -7.03
N ASP A 22 -22.90 20.67 -7.42
CA ASP A 22 -21.83 20.94 -8.39
C ASP A 22 -20.68 21.84 -7.94
N ASN A 23 -19.83 21.37 -7.03
CA ASN A 23 -18.47 21.91 -6.93
C ASN A 23 -17.50 20.91 -6.28
N TRP A 24 -17.11 19.89 -7.05
CA TRP A 24 -15.88 19.15 -6.78
C TRP A 24 -14.71 19.92 -7.38
N THR A 25 -14.28 21.00 -6.73
CA THR A 25 -12.92 21.47 -6.95
C THR A 25 -11.99 20.48 -6.25
N PRO A 26 -11.04 19.83 -6.95
CA PRO A 26 -10.03 19.05 -6.26
C PRO A 26 -9.26 20.02 -5.37
N VAL A 27 -9.39 19.86 -4.05
CA VAL A 27 -8.49 20.51 -3.11
C VAL A 27 -7.11 19.98 -3.46
N ALA A 28 -6.33 20.80 -4.14
CA ALA A 28 -4.92 20.54 -4.37
C ALA A 28 -4.26 20.41 -3.00
N CYS A 29 -3.98 19.18 -2.56
CA CYS A 29 -3.11 18.94 -1.44
C CYS A 29 -1.74 19.51 -1.81
N ASN A 30 -1.44 20.69 -1.26
CA ASN A 30 -0.14 21.32 -1.36
C ASN A 30 0.88 20.39 -0.66
N PRO A 31 1.87 19.82 -1.37
CA PRO A 31 2.78 18.80 -0.83
C PRO A 31 3.75 19.33 0.23
N THR A 32 3.74 20.62 0.53
CA THR A 32 4.62 21.23 1.53
C THR A 32 4.07 21.20 2.97
N MET A 33 2.81 20.80 3.19
CA MET A 33 2.19 20.83 4.52
C MET A 33 2.18 19.47 5.24
N ILE A 34 2.95 18.49 4.75
CA ILE A 34 3.31 17.25 5.48
C ILE A 34 4.78 17.35 5.88
N MET A 35 5.14 18.43 6.58
CA MET A 35 6.47 18.57 7.22
C MET A 35 6.28 19.07 8.65
N SER A 36 5.71 18.23 9.51
CA SER A 36 5.96 18.30 10.94
C SER A 36 5.58 16.97 11.59
N GLY A 37 6.60 16.18 11.93
CA GLY A 37 6.45 14.99 12.76
C GLY A 37 6.48 13.67 11.99
N SER A 38 7.69 13.14 11.76
CA SER A 38 8.08 11.72 11.84
C SER A 38 9.35 11.49 11.02
N THR A 39 10.51 11.79 11.60
CA THR A 39 11.85 11.59 11.01
C THR A 39 12.24 10.10 10.80
N THR A 40 11.27 9.18 10.86
CA THR A 40 11.50 7.73 10.76
C THR A 40 11.08 7.15 9.41
N ILE A 41 10.36 7.90 8.56
CA ILE A 41 10.00 7.46 7.20
C ILE A 41 11.12 7.75 6.18
N GLU A 42 12.00 8.71 6.45
CA GLU A 42 13.14 9.02 5.56
C GLU A 42 14.28 7.98 5.62
N LEU A 43 14.32 7.11 6.63
CA LEU A 43 15.33 6.05 6.69
C LEU A 43 15.06 4.90 5.71
N PHE A 44 13.82 4.72 5.23
CA PHE A 44 13.52 3.84 4.10
C PHE A 44 13.95 4.43 2.75
N ALA A 45 14.32 5.72 2.71
CA ALA A 45 14.91 6.38 1.54
C ALA A 45 16.45 6.32 1.52
N SER A 46 17.08 5.49 2.36
CA SER A 46 18.52 5.21 2.29
C SER A 46 18.85 4.24 1.15
N GLY A 47 18.64 4.70 -0.09
CA GLY A 47 19.44 4.52 -1.32
C GLY A 47 20.17 3.22 -1.71
N LEU A 48 20.14 2.13 -0.93
CA LEU A 48 20.94 0.92 -1.15
C LEU A 48 20.10 -0.32 -1.46
N TYR A 49 18.84 -0.39 -1.00
CA TYR A 49 17.93 -1.52 -1.30
C TYR A 49 16.91 -1.25 -2.41
N TYR A 50 16.74 0.00 -2.85
CA TYR A 50 15.81 0.34 -3.94
C TYR A 50 16.42 0.14 -5.34
N VAL A 51 17.75 -0.01 -5.43
CA VAL A 51 18.46 -0.03 -6.71
C VAL A 51 18.08 -1.23 -7.59
N PRO A 52 17.86 -2.47 -7.11
CA PRO A 52 17.45 -3.54 -8.03
C PRO A 52 16.00 -3.37 -8.51
N PHE A 53 15.06 -2.94 -7.65
CA PHE A 53 13.65 -2.80 -8.02
C PHE A 53 13.41 -1.61 -8.95
N ALA A 54 14.05 -0.46 -8.71
CA ALA A 54 13.97 0.68 -9.62
C ALA A 54 14.68 0.42 -10.96
N ARG A 55 15.77 -0.36 -10.99
CA ARG A 55 16.47 -0.69 -12.25
C ARG A 55 15.69 -1.64 -13.16
N ILE A 56 14.80 -2.45 -12.59
CA ILE A 56 13.90 -3.31 -13.37
C ILE A 56 12.83 -2.49 -14.12
N ILE A 57 12.48 -1.31 -13.62
CA ILE A 57 11.48 -0.40 -14.22
C ILE A 57 12.14 0.66 -15.11
N ALA A 58 13.36 1.08 -14.79
CA ALA A 58 13.99 2.30 -15.33
C ALA A 58 15.14 2.07 -16.33
N ASN A 59 15.12 1.00 -17.14
CA ASN A 59 16.12 0.84 -18.20
C ASN A 59 15.56 1.16 -19.60
N PRO A 60 15.29 2.44 -19.93
CA PRO A 60 15.21 2.84 -21.32
C PRO A 60 16.63 2.90 -21.88
N VAL A 61 16.85 2.18 -22.98
CA VAL A 61 18.03 2.16 -23.84
C VAL A 61 18.78 3.50 -23.83
N THR A 62 19.95 3.56 -23.21
CA THR A 62 20.89 4.69 -23.28
C THR A 62 21.95 4.42 -24.35
N GLY A 63 21.71 4.96 -25.55
CA GLY A 63 22.71 5.15 -26.60
C GLY A 63 22.76 6.63 -26.98
N SER A 64 23.97 7.19 -26.95
CA SER A 64 24.36 8.62 -26.97
C SER A 64 23.86 9.48 -28.16
N PRO A 65 23.91 10.83 -28.03
CA PRO A 65 23.24 11.74 -28.94
C PRO A 65 24.12 12.10 -30.15
N HIS A 66 23.54 12.04 -31.36
CA HIS A 66 24.02 12.85 -32.47
C HIS A 66 22.85 13.65 -33.05
N LEU A 67 22.98 14.95 -32.95
CA LEU A 67 22.01 15.98 -33.27
C LEU A 67 21.69 15.98 -34.78
N SER A 68 20.44 15.71 -35.17
CA SER A 68 19.69 16.35 -36.28
C SER A 68 18.53 15.50 -36.83
N THR A 69 17.39 15.45 -36.13
CA THR A 69 16.06 15.44 -36.78
C THR A 69 14.99 15.72 -35.74
N MET A 70 14.40 16.92 -35.83
CA MET A 70 13.15 17.27 -35.15
C MET A 70 12.02 16.49 -35.82
N THR A 71 11.92 15.20 -35.49
CA THR A 71 10.72 14.41 -35.77
C THR A 71 9.84 14.50 -34.54
N ARG A 72 8.77 15.28 -34.68
CA ARG A 72 7.59 15.24 -33.82
C ARG A 72 7.13 13.78 -33.73
N GLN A 73 7.57 13.04 -32.71
CA GLN A 73 7.01 11.74 -32.37
C GLN A 73 5.63 11.99 -31.75
N THR A 74 4.65 12.16 -32.62
CA THR A 74 3.24 12.07 -32.32
C THR A 74 2.94 10.68 -31.76
N GLY A 75 2.50 10.65 -30.50
CA GLY A 75 1.67 9.59 -29.93
C GLY A 75 2.31 8.21 -29.90
N SER A 76 2.88 7.85 -28.75
CA SER A 76 2.91 6.45 -28.37
C SER A 76 1.46 5.93 -28.45
N HIS A 77 1.15 5.13 -29.46
CA HIS A 77 0.02 4.21 -29.43
C HIS A 77 0.33 3.22 -28.31
N PHE A 78 0.12 3.65 -27.07
CA PHE A 78 0.05 2.75 -25.93
C PHE A 78 -1.13 1.84 -26.24
N SER A 79 -0.83 0.61 -26.66
CA SER A 79 -1.84 -0.37 -27.04
C SER A 79 -2.67 -0.63 -25.79
N ALA A 80 -3.81 0.07 -25.66
CA ALA A 80 -4.62 0.08 -24.46
C ALA A 80 -5.02 -1.34 -24.02
N SER A 81 -5.12 -2.27 -24.98
CA SER A 81 -5.40 -3.69 -24.73
C SER A 81 -4.32 -4.37 -23.87
N HIS A 82 -3.03 -4.10 -24.13
CA HIS A 82 -1.93 -4.73 -23.40
C HIS A 82 -1.89 -4.24 -21.95
N THR A 83 -2.17 -2.95 -21.72
CA THR A 83 -2.16 -2.38 -20.38
C THR A 83 -3.38 -2.81 -19.58
N MET A 84 -4.57 -2.84 -20.20
CA MET A 84 -5.77 -3.33 -19.53
C MET A 84 -5.62 -4.80 -19.11
N ARG A 85 -5.02 -5.64 -19.96
CA ARG A 85 -4.69 -7.03 -19.60
C ARG A 85 -3.78 -7.10 -18.38
N THR A 86 -2.68 -6.34 -18.36
CA THR A 86 -1.75 -6.31 -17.22
C THR A 86 -2.42 -5.84 -15.94
N LEU A 87 -3.27 -4.81 -15.99
CA LEU A 87 -4.00 -4.31 -14.81
C LEU A 87 -4.96 -5.35 -14.24
N VAL A 88 -5.69 -6.08 -15.10
CA VAL A 88 -6.58 -7.17 -14.67
C VAL A 88 -5.78 -8.30 -14.02
N LEU A 89 -4.63 -8.65 -14.59
CA LEU A 89 -3.74 -9.66 -14.00
C LEU A 89 -3.22 -9.21 -12.64
N ILE A 90 -2.68 -7.99 -12.52
CA ILE A 90 -2.20 -7.47 -11.23
C ILE A 90 -3.35 -7.43 -10.22
N GLY A 91 -4.53 -6.96 -10.60
CA GLY A 91 -5.71 -6.86 -9.73
C GLY A 91 -6.21 -8.22 -9.23
N THR A 92 -6.30 -9.21 -10.12
CA THR A 92 -6.70 -10.58 -9.75
C THR A 92 -5.65 -11.25 -8.87
N GLY A 93 -4.35 -11.05 -9.15
CA GLY A 93 -3.27 -11.47 -8.28
C GLY A 93 -3.38 -10.82 -6.89
N GLY A 94 -3.60 -9.52 -6.82
CA GLY A 94 -3.77 -8.78 -5.55
C GLY A 94 -4.94 -9.26 -4.72
N TYR A 95 -6.07 -9.56 -5.36
CA TYR A 95 -7.22 -10.19 -4.72
C TYR A 95 -6.83 -11.53 -4.07
N ILE A 96 -6.21 -12.42 -4.84
CA ILE A 96 -5.75 -13.73 -4.33
C ILE A 96 -4.75 -13.55 -3.18
N GLY A 97 -3.75 -12.69 -3.35
CA GLY A 97 -2.73 -12.41 -2.34
C GLY A 97 -3.34 -11.90 -1.03
N SER A 98 -4.31 -11.00 -1.09
CA SER A 98 -4.98 -10.46 0.09
C SER A 98 -5.78 -11.51 0.87
N ILE A 99 -6.42 -12.45 0.16
CA ILE A 99 -7.12 -13.58 0.77
C ILE A 99 -6.12 -14.53 1.42
N LEU A 100 -5.04 -14.89 0.72
CA LEU A 100 -3.99 -15.74 1.27
C LEU A 100 -3.37 -15.14 2.52
N ARG A 101 -3.11 -13.82 2.52
CA ARG A 101 -2.64 -13.09 3.70
C ARG A 101 -3.61 -13.25 4.86
N TYR A 102 -4.90 -12.99 4.63
CA TYR A 102 -5.92 -13.10 5.67
C TYR A 102 -6.00 -14.52 6.25
N LEU A 103 -5.97 -15.54 5.41
CA LEU A 103 -6.04 -16.94 5.85
C LEU A 103 -4.79 -17.33 6.64
N LEU A 104 -3.59 -17.03 6.11
CA LEU A 104 -2.35 -17.41 6.76
C LEU A 104 -2.10 -16.64 8.05
N SER A 105 -2.32 -15.31 8.05
CA SER A 105 -2.15 -14.51 9.26
C SER A 105 -3.09 -14.97 10.37
N SER A 106 -4.35 -15.25 10.03
CA SER A 106 -5.35 -15.75 10.99
C SER A 106 -5.00 -17.14 11.51
N TYR A 107 -4.52 -18.04 10.63
CA TYR A 107 -4.12 -19.39 11.01
C TYR A 107 -2.92 -19.39 11.96
N VAL A 108 -1.87 -18.63 11.62
CA VAL A 108 -0.65 -18.52 12.46
C VAL A 108 -0.96 -17.82 13.78
N GLN A 109 -1.81 -16.80 13.78
CA GLN A 109 -2.21 -16.14 15.03
C GLN A 109 -2.98 -17.09 15.96
N GLN A 110 -3.83 -17.97 15.41
CA GLN A 110 -4.54 -18.99 16.20
C GLN A 110 -3.58 -20.03 16.80
N LEU A 111 -2.57 -20.46 16.04
CA LEU A 111 -1.53 -21.37 16.55
C LEU A 111 -0.74 -20.80 17.72
N SER A 112 -0.67 -19.47 17.82
CA SER A 112 0.01 -18.76 18.90
C SER A 112 -0.77 -18.80 20.23
N LYS A 113 -1.88 -19.55 20.32
CA LYS A 113 -2.65 -19.81 21.55
C LYS A 113 -3.04 -18.55 22.34
N GLY A 114 -3.33 -17.46 21.64
CA GLY A 114 -3.77 -16.19 22.26
C GLY A 114 -2.63 -15.32 22.80
N LEU A 115 -1.37 -15.61 22.46
CA LEU A 115 -0.29 -14.64 22.68
C LEU A 115 -0.63 -13.31 22.00
N GLN A 116 -0.38 -12.20 22.70
CA GLN A 116 -0.66 -10.85 22.20
C GLN A 116 0.28 -10.40 21.08
N PHE A 117 1.35 -11.14 20.83
CA PHE A 117 2.31 -10.83 19.78
C PHE A 117 1.74 -11.17 18.38
N PRO A 118 1.91 -10.29 17.38
CA PRO A 118 1.34 -10.43 16.05
C PRO A 118 2.14 -11.39 15.14
N PHE A 119 2.22 -12.66 15.54
CA PHE A 119 2.91 -13.70 14.75
C PHE A 119 2.34 -13.87 13.36
N GLY A 120 1.03 -13.64 13.18
CA GLY A 120 0.38 -13.74 11.88
C GLY A 120 1.00 -12.82 10.82
N THR A 121 1.16 -11.54 11.15
CA THR A 121 1.71 -10.53 10.24
C THR A 121 3.20 -10.72 9.99
N LEU A 122 3.96 -11.10 11.02
CA LEU A 122 5.37 -11.45 10.84
C LEU A 122 5.54 -12.64 9.88
N ALA A 123 4.74 -13.70 10.04
CA ALA A 123 4.84 -14.89 9.21
C ALA A 123 4.52 -14.62 7.73
N VAL A 124 3.46 -13.88 7.41
CA VAL A 124 3.13 -13.55 6.01
C VAL A 124 4.24 -12.73 5.35
N ASN A 125 4.85 -11.80 6.09
CA ASN A 125 5.94 -10.96 5.56
C ASN A 125 7.23 -11.77 5.34
N VAL A 126 7.62 -12.63 6.29
CA VAL A 126 8.80 -13.51 6.13
C VAL A 126 8.62 -14.48 4.97
N VAL A 127 7.48 -15.16 4.90
CA VAL A 127 7.17 -16.07 3.77
C VAL A 127 7.16 -15.28 2.46
N GLY A 128 6.62 -14.06 2.46
CA GLY A 128 6.61 -13.18 1.30
C GLY A 128 8.01 -12.81 0.81
N CYS A 129 8.92 -12.42 1.71
CA CYS A 129 10.30 -12.10 1.36
C CYS A 129 11.04 -13.30 0.76
N VAL A 130 10.86 -14.50 1.31
CA VAL A 130 11.42 -15.74 0.74
C VAL A 130 10.89 -15.99 -0.67
N LEU A 131 9.57 -15.89 -0.87
CA LEU A 131 8.95 -16.08 -2.18
C LEU A 131 9.41 -15.03 -3.19
N ILE A 132 9.52 -13.76 -2.79
CA ILE A 132 10.04 -12.68 -3.64
C ILE A 132 11.49 -12.98 -4.03
N GLY A 133 12.35 -13.39 -3.09
CA GLY A 133 13.74 -13.74 -3.38
C GLY A 133 13.85 -14.87 -4.41
N CYS A 134 13.08 -15.95 -4.23
CA CYS A 134 13.03 -17.06 -5.20
C CYS A 134 12.51 -16.62 -6.57
N LEU A 135 11.47 -15.79 -6.61
CA LEU A 135 10.88 -15.30 -7.86
C LEU A 135 11.77 -14.28 -8.57
N ALA A 136 12.53 -13.47 -7.84
CA ALA A 136 13.47 -12.52 -8.40
C ALA A 136 14.60 -13.25 -9.14
N GLU A 137 15.18 -14.29 -8.53
CA GLU A 137 16.20 -15.14 -9.16
C GLU A 137 15.65 -15.83 -10.42
N LEU A 138 14.42 -16.35 -10.36
CA LEU A 138 13.79 -17.01 -11.50
C LEU A 138 13.42 -16.02 -12.62
N ALA A 139 13.12 -14.76 -12.28
CA ALA A 139 12.82 -13.72 -13.24
C ALA A 139 14.06 -13.16 -13.95
N ASP A 140 15.22 -13.17 -13.29
CA ASP A 140 16.50 -12.75 -13.91
C ASP A 140 16.96 -13.72 -15.00
N GLN A 141 16.51 -14.97 -14.95
CA GLN A 141 16.58 -15.92 -16.06
C GLN A 141 15.54 -15.52 -17.13
N ARG A 142 15.85 -14.45 -17.87
CA ARG A 142 14.94 -13.67 -18.76
C ARG A 142 14.12 -14.47 -19.79
N SER A 143 14.35 -15.76 -19.97
CA SER A 143 13.57 -16.64 -20.85
C SER A 143 12.41 -17.37 -20.16
N LEU A 144 12.33 -17.38 -18.84
CA LEU A 144 11.35 -18.21 -18.12
C LEU A 144 10.05 -17.48 -17.72
N ILE A 145 10.09 -16.15 -17.51
CA ILE A 145 8.95 -15.40 -16.98
C ILE A 145 8.60 -14.21 -17.89
N SER A 146 7.35 -14.18 -18.36
CA SER A 146 6.82 -13.05 -19.14
C SER A 146 6.53 -11.83 -18.25
N ASP A 147 6.52 -10.61 -18.81
CA ASP A 147 6.19 -9.39 -18.08
C ASP A 147 4.81 -9.44 -17.41
N GLU A 148 3.85 -10.09 -18.08
CA GLU A 148 2.50 -10.31 -17.55
C GLU A 148 2.51 -11.21 -16.31
N THR A 149 3.25 -12.31 -16.38
CA THR A 149 3.42 -13.26 -15.26
C THR A 149 4.13 -12.59 -14.09
N ARG A 150 5.15 -11.77 -14.38
CA ARG A 150 5.87 -10.99 -13.35
C ARG A 150 4.93 -10.00 -12.65
N GLY A 151 4.11 -9.28 -13.41
CA GLY A 151 3.09 -8.39 -12.86
C GLY A 151 2.08 -9.14 -11.99
N PHE A 152 1.54 -10.25 -12.48
CA PHE A 152 0.59 -11.09 -11.74
C PHE A 152 1.17 -11.63 -10.42
N LEU A 153 2.38 -12.21 -10.44
CA LEU A 153 2.98 -12.86 -9.28
C LEU A 153 3.57 -11.85 -8.28
N ILE A 154 4.44 -10.95 -8.75
CA ILE A 154 5.20 -10.06 -7.86
C ILE A 154 4.33 -8.88 -7.42
N VAL A 155 3.75 -8.15 -8.38
CA VAL A 155 2.97 -6.95 -8.06
C VAL A 155 1.58 -7.32 -7.54
N GLY A 156 0.94 -8.32 -8.14
CA GLY A 156 -0.37 -8.80 -7.74
C GLY A 156 -0.30 -9.64 -6.46
N ILE A 157 0.02 -10.94 -6.59
CA ILE A 157 -0.06 -11.89 -5.48
C ILE A 157 0.81 -11.47 -4.30
N LEU A 158 2.12 -11.28 -4.50
CA LEU A 158 3.04 -10.98 -3.40
C LEU A 158 2.82 -9.57 -2.82
N GLY A 159 2.46 -8.60 -3.67
CA GLY A 159 2.07 -7.26 -3.23
C GLY A 159 0.80 -7.25 -2.38
N GLY A 160 -0.18 -8.11 -2.68
CA GLY A 160 -1.37 -8.28 -1.83
C GLY A 160 -1.15 -9.17 -0.60
N PHE A 161 -0.17 -10.08 -0.67
CA PHE A 161 0.16 -11.05 0.36
C PHE A 161 1.00 -10.48 1.50
N THR A 162 1.95 -9.59 1.21
CA THR A 162 2.78 -8.91 2.21
C THR A 162 2.12 -7.59 2.67
N THR A 163 2.47 -7.08 3.84
CA THR A 163 1.86 -5.87 4.39
C THR A 163 2.74 -5.13 5.38
N PHE A 164 2.99 -3.85 5.11
CA PHE A 164 3.60 -2.92 6.08
C PHE A 164 2.55 -2.23 6.96
N SER A 165 1.35 -1.98 6.42
CA SER A 165 0.28 -1.27 7.13
C SER A 165 -0.24 -2.05 8.33
N ALA A 166 -0.37 -3.39 8.23
CA ALA A 166 -0.77 -4.21 9.37
C ALA A 166 0.32 -4.20 10.46
N PHE A 167 1.59 -4.35 10.08
CA PHE A 167 2.73 -4.27 11.00
C PHE A 167 2.73 -2.94 11.79
N GLY A 168 2.54 -1.81 11.10
CA GLY A 168 2.50 -0.49 11.75
C GLY A 168 1.30 -0.35 12.70
N ASN A 169 0.12 -0.82 12.28
CA ASN A 169 -1.09 -0.76 13.12
C ASN A 169 -0.96 -1.65 14.36
N GLU A 170 -0.43 -2.86 14.22
CA GLU A 170 -0.20 -3.78 15.35
C GLU A 170 0.83 -3.24 16.32
N THR A 171 1.93 -2.66 15.81
CA THR A 171 2.94 -1.99 16.65
C THR A 171 2.32 -0.83 17.44
N MET A 172 1.52 0.00 16.77
CA MET A 172 0.81 1.10 17.43
C MET A 172 -0.21 0.59 18.46
N ASN A 173 -0.91 -0.50 18.17
CA ASN A 173 -1.86 -1.11 19.10
C ASN A 173 -1.15 -1.64 20.35
N LEU A 174 -0.01 -2.32 20.21
CA LEU A 174 0.80 -2.79 21.34
C LEU A 174 1.27 -1.63 22.23
N LEU A 175 1.72 -0.52 21.63
CA LEU A 175 2.09 0.69 22.36
C LEU A 175 0.90 1.29 23.12
N ARG A 176 -0.28 1.36 22.48
CA ARG A 176 -1.52 1.88 23.10
C ARG A 176 -2.05 0.95 24.20
N SER A 177 -1.82 -0.34 24.09
CA SER A 177 -2.19 -1.35 25.09
C SER A 177 -1.26 -1.37 26.31
N GLY A 178 -0.23 -0.53 26.35
CA GLY A 178 0.73 -0.50 27.47
C GLY A 178 1.75 -1.63 27.42
N GLU A 179 1.95 -2.26 26.26
CA GLU A 179 2.86 -3.39 26.03
C GLU A 179 4.06 -2.98 25.15
N PRO A 180 4.89 -2.00 25.57
CA PRO A 180 5.97 -1.47 24.74
C PRO A 180 7.03 -2.51 24.42
N TRP A 181 7.26 -3.49 25.32
CA TRP A 181 8.23 -4.56 25.08
C TRP A 181 7.85 -5.44 23.88
N LEU A 182 6.57 -5.79 23.76
CA LEU A 182 6.05 -6.53 22.61
C LEU A 182 6.12 -5.69 21.33
N ALA A 183 5.87 -4.38 21.41
CA ALA A 183 6.01 -3.47 20.27
C ALA A 183 7.46 -3.42 19.77
N PHE A 184 8.44 -3.30 20.68
CA PHE A 184 9.86 -3.37 20.33
C PHE A 184 10.24 -4.72 19.72
N GLY A 185 9.74 -5.82 20.29
CA GLY A 185 9.92 -7.16 19.72
C GLY A 185 9.37 -7.26 18.30
N ASN A 186 8.21 -6.66 18.02
CA ASN A 186 7.59 -6.69 16.70
C ASN A 186 8.43 -5.91 15.67
N ILE A 187 8.93 -4.73 16.06
CA ILE A 187 9.83 -3.92 15.24
C ILE A 187 11.13 -4.68 14.95
N LEU A 188 11.79 -5.20 15.98
CA LEU A 188 13.04 -5.95 15.82
C LEU A 188 12.85 -7.20 14.96
N GLY A 189 11.77 -7.94 15.19
CA GLY A 189 11.44 -9.12 14.40
C GLY A 189 11.26 -8.78 12.91
N HIS A 190 10.55 -7.71 12.59
CA HIS A 190 10.40 -7.28 11.20
C HIS A 190 11.73 -6.79 10.61
N ILE A 191 12.51 -5.95 11.30
CA ILE A 191 13.78 -5.43 10.79
C ILE A 191 14.80 -6.56 10.53
N THR A 192 14.79 -7.62 11.35
CA THR A 192 15.78 -8.70 11.26
C THR A 192 15.38 -9.82 10.29
N LEU A 193 14.09 -10.07 10.10
CA LEU A 193 13.60 -11.23 9.34
C LEU A 193 12.96 -10.88 8.00
N VAL A 194 12.60 -9.61 7.77
CA VAL A 194 11.82 -9.15 6.60
C VAL A 194 12.60 -8.08 5.85
#